data_AF-A0A936WQ70-F1
#
_entry.id   AF-A0A936WQ70-F1
#
_cell.length_a   1.000
_cell.length_b   1.000
_cell.length_c   1.000
_cell.angle_alpha   90.00
_cell.angle_beta   90.00
_cell.angle_gamma   90.00
#
_symmetry.space_group_name_H-M   'P 1'
#
loop_
_entity.id
_entity.type
_entity.pdbx_description
1 polymer ?
#
loop_
_entity_poly.entity_id
_entity_poly.type
_entity_poly.pdbx_seq_one_letter_code
_entity_poly.pdbx_strand_id
1 'polypeptide(L)'
;MTDDAECDGNAVLTFPLQNLAGGSCATIGTPDTHTLTVTDNEAVIGEVIARQAFDGLGSDTWPITLTPAGISTATGGTDTPASQRILSGTTSWQVSLTPQTLELGNVDVSGYSNTVVQLRVSGTSVNGTNGLDTPDEVRVYVALNGGTYPISADITVTGNSNARYGYGSTGVASTTAGTPATFGPAAGGNITNGYATINITIPNGTNTIDLRVVSDNDNANEVWNIDDIQVTGDRCNTTYYSRSTDVVGNPIWSQTPSGTAGPATFSRFTSMVVQSPDVVTIDADTRVNLCTVDVGGTLALAANQLTVSGTALAVNGTMSGATDSEVVLDNAAATTVTVASATTLFDLTVNTPLGTTVTGTLEFFGTLQLNTGNFNCTGNQVVLRSDATHTGRLGEITSATYTGNMKIERYIPAGATRWRLFGSAIGGRTVANWQDDFITAGYPGSQFPNFDSPPGSNILWPSVRYYNETDPGPLQKDGLVGVSGSAQSLAQCQGFSVWCGDALGGTAAFIVDLGSGAPYIATTPIPIPLTWTGASTPAVDGWNLVSNPLPSAIRFDQISRGANVEDYVHIYNPATGNMGVSMTSVRTVHCRERTVPPTSSRAAKASGCRPPAHRAPPQ
;
A
#
# COMPACT_ATOMS: atom_id res chain seq x y z
N MET A 1 -3.16 35.81 -25.23
CA MET A 1 -3.93 34.61 -24.84
C MET A 1 -3.30 34.16 -23.56
N THR A 2 -4.08 34.13 -22.49
CA THR A 2 -3.70 33.49 -21.23
C THR A 2 -4.34 32.12 -21.25
N ASP A 3 -3.56 31.11 -20.89
CA ASP A 3 -4.05 29.79 -20.52
C ASP A 3 -5.20 29.95 -19.51
N ASP A 4 -6.33 29.30 -19.76
CA ASP A 4 -7.54 29.37 -18.92
C ASP A 4 -7.56 28.30 -17.82
N ALA A 5 -6.56 27.41 -17.80
CA ALA A 5 -6.37 26.33 -16.83
C ALA A 5 -7.53 25.31 -16.75
N GLU A 6 -8.54 25.44 -17.62
CA GLU A 6 -9.62 24.46 -17.74
C GLU A 6 -9.10 23.22 -18.48
N CYS A 7 -9.57 22.03 -18.10
CA CYS A 7 -9.24 20.80 -18.83
C CYS A 7 -10.18 20.61 -20.03
N ASP A 8 -10.28 21.57 -20.92
CA ASP A 8 -11.20 21.54 -22.06
C ASP A 8 -10.53 21.07 -23.37
N GLY A 9 -9.22 20.82 -23.32
CA GLY A 9 -8.43 20.35 -24.46
C GLY A 9 -8.06 21.49 -25.43
N ASN A 10 -7.41 21.14 -26.53
CA ASN A 10 -6.89 22.16 -27.45
C ASN A 10 -8.01 23.04 -28.05
N ALA A 11 -7.94 24.35 -27.82
CA ALA A 11 -8.84 25.31 -28.44
C ALA A 11 -8.37 25.69 -29.87
N VAL A 12 -9.30 25.75 -30.82
CA VAL A 12 -9.03 26.21 -32.19
C VAL A 12 -9.68 27.57 -32.42
N LEU A 13 -8.86 28.62 -32.46
CA LEU A 13 -9.29 29.97 -32.75
C LEU A 13 -9.14 30.25 -34.24
N THR A 14 -10.24 30.54 -34.91
CA THR A 14 -10.25 30.90 -36.33
C THR A 14 -10.43 32.41 -36.47
N PHE A 15 -9.43 33.08 -37.07
CA PHE A 15 -9.44 34.50 -37.36
C PHE A 15 -9.75 34.71 -38.84
N PRO A 16 -11.00 35.03 -39.21
CA PRO A 16 -11.33 35.37 -40.57
C PRO A 16 -10.82 36.77 -40.91
N LEU A 17 -10.25 36.94 -42.10
CA LEU A 17 -10.05 38.26 -42.68
C LEU A 17 -11.44 38.80 -43.06
N GLN A 18 -11.82 39.95 -42.51
CA GLN A 18 -13.11 40.59 -42.78
C GLN A 18 -12.92 42.10 -42.93
N ASN A 19 -13.92 42.80 -43.48
CA ASN A 19 -14.00 44.27 -43.56
C ASN A 19 -12.81 44.93 -44.27
N LEU A 20 -12.46 44.48 -45.48
CA LEU A 20 -11.52 45.20 -46.34
C LEU A 20 -12.04 46.63 -46.64
N ALA A 21 -11.27 47.64 -46.26
CA ALA A 21 -11.51 49.03 -46.61
C ALA A 21 -10.29 49.62 -47.32
N GLY A 22 -10.52 50.29 -48.45
CA GLY A 22 -9.48 50.94 -49.26
C GLY A 22 -9.31 50.34 -50.66
N GLY A 23 -9.11 51.21 -51.65
CA GLY A 23 -8.93 50.84 -53.07
C GLY A 23 -10.24 50.63 -53.85
N SER A 24 -10.18 50.64 -55.18
CA SER A 24 -11.35 50.45 -56.05
C SER A 24 -11.72 48.99 -56.33
N CYS A 25 -10.87 48.02 -55.95
CA CYS A 25 -11.04 46.58 -56.23
C CYS A 25 -10.36 45.67 -55.18
N ALA A 26 -10.49 45.91 -53.87
CA ALA A 26 -9.87 45.02 -52.87
C ALA A 26 -10.68 43.72 -52.70
N THR A 27 -10.01 42.57 -52.81
CA THR A 27 -10.60 41.23 -52.63
C THR A 27 -9.76 40.40 -51.66
N ILE A 28 -10.42 39.60 -50.80
CA ILE A 28 -9.73 38.61 -49.96
C ILE A 28 -9.45 37.38 -50.83
N GLY A 29 -8.17 37.00 -50.93
CA GLY A 29 -7.74 35.78 -51.61
C GLY A 29 -7.57 34.62 -50.63
N THR A 30 -7.27 33.42 -51.14
CA THR A 30 -7.01 32.24 -50.30
C THR A 30 -5.55 32.19 -49.84
N PRO A 31 -5.28 31.92 -48.54
CA PRO A 31 -6.24 31.67 -47.47
C PRO A 31 -6.86 32.96 -46.89
N ASP A 32 -8.17 32.95 -46.66
CA ASP A 32 -8.96 34.04 -46.07
C ASP A 32 -9.12 33.93 -44.55
N THR A 33 -8.58 32.86 -43.96
CA THR A 33 -8.58 32.61 -42.53
C THR A 33 -7.18 32.31 -42.03
N HIS A 34 -6.87 32.76 -40.82
CA HIS A 34 -5.76 32.25 -40.04
C HIS A 34 -6.29 31.42 -38.88
N THR A 35 -5.83 30.18 -38.75
CA THR A 35 -6.20 29.29 -37.65
C THR A 35 -5.03 29.23 -36.66
N LEU A 36 -5.34 29.43 -35.38
CA LEU A 36 -4.41 29.26 -34.28
C LEU A 36 -4.94 28.15 -33.37
N THR A 37 -4.17 27.07 -33.25
CA THR A 37 -4.42 26.04 -32.25
C THR A 37 -3.69 26.44 -30.98
N VAL A 38 -4.44 26.61 -29.89
CA VAL A 38 -3.90 26.70 -28.55
C VAL A 38 -3.87 25.29 -28.00
N THR A 39 -2.69 24.82 -27.63
CA THR A 39 -2.54 23.51 -26.99
C THR A 39 -2.81 23.68 -25.51
N ASP A 40 -3.76 22.91 -24.99
CA ASP A 40 -4.04 22.84 -23.55
C ASP A 40 -2.96 21.99 -22.87
N ASN A 41 -2.40 22.47 -21.76
CA ASN A 41 -1.38 21.79 -20.98
C ASN A 41 -1.95 21.05 -19.77
N GLU A 42 -3.24 21.23 -19.48
CA GLU A 42 -3.92 20.69 -18.31
C GLU A 42 -4.61 19.37 -18.65
N ALA A 43 -5.13 19.19 -19.87
CA ALA A 43 -5.69 17.91 -20.32
C ALA A 43 -4.72 17.06 -21.13
N VAL A 44 -4.70 15.75 -20.84
CA VAL A 44 -4.16 14.73 -21.73
C VAL A 44 -5.32 13.97 -22.33
N ILE A 45 -5.46 14.00 -23.65
CA ILE A 45 -6.55 13.38 -24.40
C ILE A 45 -6.08 12.06 -25.03
N GLY A 46 -6.86 10.99 -24.86
CA GLY A 46 -6.63 9.70 -25.50
C GLY A 46 -5.35 8.99 -25.04
N GLU A 47 -4.93 9.18 -23.80
CA GLU A 47 -3.75 8.50 -23.25
C GLU A 47 -3.98 6.98 -23.23
N VAL A 48 -3.00 6.22 -23.70
CA VAL A 48 -3.02 4.75 -23.59
C VAL A 48 -2.73 4.36 -22.15
N ILE A 49 -3.76 3.90 -21.45
CA ILE A 49 -3.69 3.48 -20.05
C ILE A 49 -3.07 2.08 -19.96
N ALA A 50 -3.50 1.17 -20.83
CA ALA A 50 -3.00 -0.19 -20.91
C ALA A 50 -3.12 -0.71 -22.35
N ARG A 51 -2.19 -1.56 -22.80
CA ARG A 51 -2.18 -2.15 -24.14
C ARG A 51 -1.72 -3.61 -24.14
N GLN A 52 -2.29 -4.40 -25.02
CA GLN A 52 -1.90 -5.76 -25.36
C GLN A 52 -1.94 -5.92 -26.89
N ALA A 53 -0.76 -5.89 -27.51
CA ALA A 53 -0.53 -6.10 -28.93
C ALA A 53 0.12 -7.46 -29.23
N PHE A 54 0.23 -8.32 -28.22
CA PHE A 54 0.72 -9.69 -28.32
C PHE A 54 2.17 -9.81 -28.79
N ASP A 55 2.92 -8.71 -28.87
CA ASP A 55 4.26 -8.67 -29.46
C ASP A 55 5.36 -9.10 -28.50
N GLY A 56 5.12 -9.07 -27.18
CA GLY A 56 6.11 -9.38 -26.16
C GLY A 56 7.28 -8.39 -26.13
N LEU A 57 7.15 -7.23 -26.81
CA LEU A 57 8.20 -6.23 -27.00
C LEU A 57 8.01 -5.02 -26.09
N GLY A 58 7.75 -5.25 -24.79
CA GLY A 58 7.67 -4.20 -23.75
C GLY A 58 6.59 -3.13 -23.95
N SER A 59 5.87 -3.17 -25.08
CA SER A 59 4.71 -2.32 -25.41
C SER A 59 3.42 -2.88 -24.81
N ASP A 60 3.43 -4.16 -24.44
CA ASP A 60 2.37 -4.86 -23.73
C ASP A 60 2.39 -4.48 -22.24
N THR A 61 1.52 -3.54 -21.86
CA THR A 61 1.34 -3.08 -20.48
C THR A 61 0.11 -3.68 -19.81
N TRP A 62 -0.77 -4.34 -20.56
CA TRP A 62 -1.95 -5.04 -20.05
C TRP A 62 -1.68 -6.55 -19.92
N PRO A 63 -1.48 -7.08 -18.70
CA PRO A 63 -1.10 -8.47 -18.52
C PRO A 63 -2.22 -9.44 -18.89
N ILE A 64 -1.87 -10.53 -19.59
CA ILE A 64 -2.76 -11.66 -19.86
C ILE A 64 -2.86 -12.52 -18.58
N THR A 65 -4.07 -12.74 -18.08
CA THR A 65 -4.36 -13.57 -16.89
C THR A 65 -4.89 -14.96 -17.26
N LEU A 66 -5.51 -15.10 -18.43
CA LEU A 66 -5.85 -16.39 -19.04
C LEU A 66 -5.34 -16.41 -20.49
N THR A 67 -4.29 -17.19 -20.72
CA THR A 67 -3.63 -17.26 -22.03
C THR A 67 -4.39 -18.19 -22.98
N PRO A 68 -4.80 -17.72 -24.17
CA PRO A 68 -5.37 -18.58 -25.20
C PRO A 68 -4.27 -19.34 -25.95
N ALA A 69 -4.63 -20.45 -26.61
CA ALA A 69 -3.70 -21.19 -27.46
C ALA A 69 -3.38 -20.46 -28.78
N GLY A 70 -4.27 -19.55 -29.22
CA GLY A 70 -4.22 -18.91 -30.53
C GLY A 70 -3.22 -17.77 -30.74
N ILE A 71 -2.26 -17.52 -29.84
CA ILE A 71 -1.24 -16.48 -30.07
C ILE A 71 -0.25 -16.97 -31.13
N SER A 72 -0.17 -16.26 -32.27
CA SER A 72 0.47 -16.78 -33.49
C SER A 72 1.24 -15.71 -34.27
N THR A 73 2.35 -16.12 -34.89
CA THR A 73 3.19 -15.30 -35.80
C THR A 73 2.76 -15.39 -37.27
N ALA A 74 1.72 -16.18 -37.57
CA ALA A 74 1.29 -16.39 -38.95
C ALA A 74 0.66 -15.10 -39.51
N THR A 75 1.23 -14.55 -40.58
CA THR A 75 0.71 -13.32 -41.20
C THR A 75 -0.51 -13.57 -42.09
N GLY A 76 -0.71 -14.80 -42.57
CA GLY A 76 -1.77 -15.16 -43.52
C GLY A 76 -1.52 -14.62 -44.93
N GLY A 77 -0.29 -14.70 -45.43
CA GLY A 77 0.07 -14.13 -46.75
C GLY A 77 -0.69 -14.70 -47.95
N THR A 78 -1.31 -15.88 -47.81
CA THR A 78 -2.17 -16.51 -48.83
C THR A 78 -3.65 -16.48 -48.48
N ASP A 79 -4.01 -15.88 -47.34
CA ASP A 79 -5.39 -15.76 -46.92
C ASP A 79 -6.17 -14.81 -47.84
N THR A 80 -7.49 -14.84 -47.71
CA THR A 80 -8.39 -13.84 -48.25
C THR A 80 -9.06 -13.09 -47.11
N PRO A 81 -8.85 -11.76 -46.95
CA PRO A 81 -7.78 -10.96 -47.56
C PRO A 81 -6.38 -11.34 -47.06
N ALA A 82 -5.37 -11.17 -47.92
CA ALA A 82 -3.99 -11.57 -47.64
C ALA A 82 -3.31 -10.66 -46.61
N SER A 83 -2.45 -11.26 -45.78
CA SER A 83 -1.63 -10.56 -44.78
C SER A 83 -2.44 -9.74 -43.77
N GLN A 84 -3.66 -10.19 -43.43
CA GLN A 84 -4.54 -9.50 -42.49
C GLN A 84 -4.65 -10.17 -41.12
N ARG A 85 -3.78 -11.14 -40.80
CA ARG A 85 -3.84 -11.79 -39.48
C ARG A 85 -3.15 -10.98 -38.38
N ILE A 86 -2.12 -10.21 -38.72
CA ILE A 86 -1.35 -9.40 -37.77
C ILE A 86 -1.44 -7.94 -38.24
N LEU A 87 -1.85 -7.04 -37.34
CA LEU A 87 -1.94 -5.60 -37.62
C LEU A 87 -0.62 -4.91 -37.26
N SER A 88 -0.10 -5.20 -36.06
CA SER A 88 1.09 -4.56 -35.53
C SER A 88 2.04 -5.61 -34.90
N GLY A 89 3.31 -5.23 -34.73
CA GLY A 89 4.30 -6.14 -34.14
C GLY A 89 4.55 -7.40 -34.97
N THR A 90 4.65 -8.54 -34.28
CA THR A 90 5.04 -9.84 -34.86
C THR A 90 4.02 -10.95 -34.68
N THR A 91 2.96 -10.70 -33.92
CA THR A 91 2.08 -11.71 -33.35
C THR A 91 0.71 -11.11 -33.11
N SER A 92 -0.33 -11.93 -33.22
CA SER A 92 -1.71 -11.57 -32.88
C SER A 92 -2.45 -12.77 -32.29
N TRP A 93 -3.63 -12.54 -31.75
CA TRP A 93 -4.50 -13.63 -31.32
C TRP A 93 -5.39 -14.10 -32.47
N GLN A 94 -5.17 -15.33 -32.94
CA GLN A 94 -5.80 -15.93 -34.10
C GLN A 94 -6.63 -17.13 -33.69
N VAL A 95 -7.92 -17.14 -34.04
CA VAL A 95 -8.87 -18.17 -33.61
C VAL A 95 -9.58 -18.77 -34.81
N SER A 96 -9.51 -20.09 -34.92
CA SER A 96 -10.12 -20.91 -35.97
C SER A 96 -10.59 -22.24 -35.37
N LEU A 97 -11.64 -22.85 -35.93
CA LEU A 97 -12.14 -24.20 -35.63
C LEU A 97 -12.70 -24.46 -34.21
N THR A 98 -12.17 -23.83 -33.17
CA THR A 98 -12.58 -24.08 -31.78
C THR A 98 -12.63 -22.78 -30.99
N PRO A 99 -13.71 -22.54 -30.21
CA PRO A 99 -13.80 -21.43 -29.27
C PRO A 99 -12.58 -21.26 -28.37
N GLN A 100 -12.16 -20.02 -28.20
CA GLN A 100 -11.03 -19.63 -27.35
C GLN A 100 -11.42 -18.44 -26.46
N THR A 101 -10.88 -18.41 -25.25
CA THR A 101 -11.07 -17.31 -24.30
C THR A 101 -9.72 -16.68 -23.95
N LEU A 102 -9.67 -15.36 -24.01
CA LEU A 102 -8.59 -14.52 -23.51
C LEU A 102 -9.11 -13.70 -22.33
N GLU A 103 -8.33 -13.62 -21.25
CA GLU A 103 -8.57 -12.65 -20.18
C GLU A 103 -7.33 -11.77 -19.96
N LEU A 104 -7.58 -10.47 -19.82
CA LEU A 104 -6.58 -9.47 -19.44
C LEU A 104 -6.91 -8.99 -18.03
N GLY A 105 -5.86 -8.81 -17.21
CA GLY A 105 -5.97 -8.53 -15.78
C GLY A 105 -6.44 -7.12 -15.44
N ASN A 106 -6.41 -6.80 -14.16
CA ASN A 106 -6.96 -5.56 -13.65
C ASN A 106 -6.17 -4.31 -14.12
N VAL A 107 -6.87 -3.26 -14.53
CA VAL A 107 -6.31 -1.94 -14.86
C VAL A 107 -7.01 -0.88 -14.03
N ASP A 108 -6.25 -0.03 -13.34
CA ASP A 108 -6.75 1.17 -12.67
C ASP A 108 -7.03 2.26 -13.71
N VAL A 109 -8.31 2.60 -13.87
CA VAL A 109 -8.83 3.69 -14.74
C VAL A 109 -9.38 4.87 -13.93
N SER A 110 -9.19 4.88 -12.61
CA SER A 110 -9.63 5.99 -11.76
C SER A 110 -8.94 7.31 -12.16
N GLY A 111 -9.70 8.40 -12.09
CA GLY A 111 -9.23 9.72 -12.51
C GLY A 111 -9.22 9.97 -14.02
N TYR A 112 -9.52 8.96 -14.85
CA TYR A 112 -9.77 9.15 -16.28
C TYR A 112 -11.26 9.40 -16.55
N SER A 113 -11.52 10.11 -17.65
CA SER A 113 -12.82 10.31 -18.27
C SER A 113 -12.76 9.88 -19.73
N ASN A 114 -13.90 9.75 -20.41
CA ASN A 114 -13.97 9.31 -21.81
C ASN A 114 -13.21 8.00 -22.07
N THR A 115 -13.19 7.12 -21.06
CA THR A 115 -12.41 5.89 -21.10
C THR A 115 -13.04 4.89 -22.09
N VAL A 116 -12.23 4.34 -23.00
CA VAL A 116 -12.66 3.41 -24.04
C VAL A 116 -11.72 2.20 -24.08
N VAL A 117 -12.30 1.00 -24.05
CA VAL A 117 -11.60 -0.23 -24.47
C VAL A 117 -11.76 -0.37 -25.98
N GLN A 118 -10.66 -0.46 -26.71
CA GLN A 118 -10.63 -0.70 -28.14
C GLN A 118 -9.96 -2.04 -28.45
N LEU A 119 -10.51 -2.77 -29.42
CA LEU A 119 -9.89 -3.93 -30.02
C LEU A 119 -9.87 -3.75 -31.55
N ARG A 120 -8.79 -4.21 -32.19
CA ARG A 120 -8.72 -4.33 -33.65
C ARG A 120 -9.04 -5.76 -34.04
N VAL A 121 -9.91 -5.92 -35.04
CA VAL A 121 -10.37 -7.24 -35.46
C VAL A 121 -10.29 -7.36 -36.99
N SER A 122 -9.98 -8.55 -37.48
CA SER A 122 -10.14 -8.92 -38.88
C SER A 122 -10.72 -10.32 -39.01
N GLY A 123 -11.38 -10.57 -40.15
CA GLY A 123 -11.92 -11.87 -40.51
C GLY A 123 -11.28 -12.36 -41.79
N THR A 124 -10.41 -13.36 -41.70
CA THR A 124 -9.72 -13.92 -42.87
C THR A 124 -10.15 -15.35 -43.13
N SER A 125 -9.92 -15.80 -44.36
CA SER A 125 -10.02 -17.21 -44.70
C SER A 125 -8.73 -17.72 -45.33
N VAL A 126 -8.36 -18.97 -45.03
CA VAL A 126 -7.22 -19.65 -45.68
C VAL A 126 -7.45 -19.92 -47.18
N ASN A 127 -8.69 -19.74 -47.65
CA ASN A 127 -9.08 -19.92 -49.04
C ASN A 127 -9.99 -18.76 -49.52
N GLY A 128 -10.40 -18.79 -50.79
CA GLY A 128 -11.22 -17.73 -51.39
C GLY A 128 -12.75 -17.93 -51.28
N THR A 129 -13.20 -19.06 -50.71
CA THR A 129 -14.61 -19.47 -50.71
C THR A 129 -15.25 -19.44 -49.33
N ASN A 130 -14.50 -19.78 -48.27
CA ASN A 130 -14.93 -19.76 -46.88
C ASN A 130 -14.83 -18.36 -46.27
N GLY A 131 -15.50 -18.11 -45.17
CA GLY A 131 -15.42 -16.85 -44.44
C GLY A 131 -16.33 -16.90 -43.24
N LEU A 132 -16.26 -15.88 -42.39
CA LEU A 132 -17.01 -15.86 -41.14
C LEU A 132 -18.52 -15.88 -41.40
N ASP A 133 -19.21 -16.89 -40.90
CA ASP A 133 -20.65 -17.05 -40.93
C ASP A 133 -21.30 -16.48 -39.67
N THR A 134 -22.63 -16.38 -39.66
CA THR A 134 -23.38 -15.80 -38.52
C THR A 134 -23.08 -16.43 -37.15
N PRO A 135 -22.81 -17.75 -37.03
CA PRO A 135 -22.40 -18.35 -35.77
C PRO A 135 -20.98 -18.00 -35.31
N ASP A 136 -20.11 -17.54 -36.22
CA ASP A 136 -18.76 -17.10 -35.86
C ASP A 136 -18.84 -15.73 -35.21
N GLU A 137 -18.29 -15.61 -33.99
CA GLU A 137 -18.44 -14.39 -33.21
C GLU A 137 -17.22 -14.04 -32.36
N VAL A 138 -17.05 -12.74 -32.13
CA VAL A 138 -16.18 -12.19 -31.10
C VAL A 138 -17.06 -11.51 -30.06
N ARG A 139 -16.97 -11.97 -28.82
CA ARG A 139 -17.74 -11.48 -27.67
C ARG A 139 -16.79 -10.85 -26.67
N VAL A 140 -17.06 -9.61 -26.27
CA VAL A 140 -16.23 -8.87 -25.32
C VAL A 140 -17.04 -8.53 -24.07
N TYR A 141 -16.41 -8.77 -22.92
CA TYR A 141 -16.97 -8.59 -21.59
C TYR A 141 -16.02 -7.73 -20.77
N VAL A 142 -16.54 -6.70 -20.11
CA VAL A 142 -15.81 -5.86 -19.18
C VAL A 142 -16.38 -6.05 -17.79
N ALA A 143 -15.53 -6.47 -16.85
CA ALA A 143 -15.88 -6.42 -15.44
C ALA A 143 -15.45 -5.06 -14.87
N LEU A 144 -16.37 -4.39 -14.16
CA LEU A 144 -16.12 -3.07 -13.56
C LEU A 144 -15.88 -3.22 -12.06
N ASN A 145 -14.90 -2.48 -11.53
CA ASN A 145 -14.63 -2.32 -10.10
C ASN A 145 -14.47 -3.65 -9.33
N GLY A 146 -13.74 -4.61 -9.91
CA GLY A 146 -13.53 -5.94 -9.31
C GLY A 146 -14.79 -6.82 -9.26
N GLY A 147 -15.86 -6.44 -9.96
CA GLY A 147 -17.05 -7.27 -10.12
C GLY A 147 -16.80 -8.53 -10.96
N THR A 148 -17.81 -9.39 -11.08
CA THR A 148 -17.78 -10.51 -12.02
C THR A 148 -18.10 -10.04 -13.43
N TYR A 149 -17.58 -10.73 -14.45
CA TYR A 149 -18.00 -10.50 -15.84
C TYR A 149 -19.52 -10.61 -16.01
N PRO A 150 -20.14 -9.76 -16.85
CA PRO A 150 -21.57 -9.83 -17.12
C PRO A 150 -21.95 -11.15 -17.78
N ILE A 151 -23.20 -11.59 -17.58
CA ILE A 151 -23.73 -12.84 -18.17
C ILE A 151 -23.81 -12.71 -19.70
N SER A 152 -24.29 -11.57 -20.18
CA SER A 152 -24.30 -11.20 -21.60
C SER A 152 -23.03 -10.43 -21.93
N ALA A 153 -22.48 -10.65 -23.12
CA ALA A 153 -21.37 -9.83 -23.62
C ALA A 153 -21.82 -8.37 -23.72
N ASP A 154 -20.92 -7.44 -23.41
CA ASP A 154 -21.17 -6.02 -23.64
C ASP A 154 -21.31 -5.77 -25.13
N ILE A 155 -20.47 -6.44 -25.93
CA ILE A 155 -20.56 -6.37 -27.38
C ILE A 155 -20.25 -7.72 -28.03
N THR A 156 -21.02 -8.05 -29.06
CA THR A 156 -20.85 -9.23 -29.92
C THR A 156 -20.71 -8.77 -31.36
N VAL A 157 -19.63 -9.17 -32.03
CA VAL A 157 -19.45 -8.99 -33.47
C VAL A 157 -19.54 -10.36 -34.14
N THR A 158 -20.49 -10.54 -35.06
CA THR A 158 -20.72 -11.81 -35.76
C THR A 158 -20.17 -11.78 -37.20
N GLY A 159 -20.03 -12.94 -37.82
CA GLY A 159 -19.89 -13.05 -39.28
C GLY A 159 -21.21 -12.87 -40.04
N ASN A 160 -21.16 -13.17 -41.34
CA ASN A 160 -22.28 -13.18 -42.29
C ASN A 160 -21.86 -14.02 -43.50
N SER A 161 -22.74 -14.81 -44.13
CA SER A 161 -22.47 -15.70 -45.29
C SER A 161 -21.06 -15.58 -45.94
N ASN A 162 -20.07 -16.26 -45.35
CA ASN A 162 -18.66 -16.23 -45.75
C ASN A 162 -18.01 -14.83 -45.78
N ALA A 163 -18.19 -14.00 -44.77
CA ALA A 163 -17.63 -12.64 -44.70
C ALA A 163 -16.12 -12.68 -44.48
N ARG A 164 -15.40 -11.83 -45.22
CA ARG A 164 -13.94 -11.69 -45.15
C ARG A 164 -13.56 -10.22 -45.26
N TYR A 165 -12.78 -9.73 -44.32
CA TYR A 165 -12.39 -8.33 -44.24
C TYR A 165 -11.11 -8.13 -43.41
N GLY A 166 -10.31 -7.16 -43.82
CA GLY A 166 -9.03 -6.85 -43.18
C GLY A 166 -9.15 -5.73 -42.15
N TYR A 167 -8.05 -5.45 -41.45
CA TYR A 167 -7.98 -4.37 -40.44
C TYR A 167 -8.19 -2.97 -41.03
N GLY A 168 -8.02 -2.79 -42.35
CA GLY A 168 -8.31 -1.54 -43.07
C GLY A 168 -9.78 -1.28 -43.37
N SER A 169 -10.69 -2.17 -42.94
CA SER A 169 -12.13 -1.99 -43.11
C SER A 169 -12.66 -0.88 -42.21
N THR A 170 -13.75 -0.22 -42.63
CA THR A 170 -14.24 1.01 -41.97
C THR A 170 -15.29 0.79 -40.89
N GLY A 171 -15.79 -0.44 -40.71
CA GLY A 171 -16.83 -0.73 -39.73
C GLY A 171 -16.32 -0.56 -38.30
N VAL A 172 -17.11 0.13 -37.47
CA VAL A 172 -16.88 0.29 -36.02
C VAL A 172 -18.09 -0.24 -35.26
N ALA A 173 -17.88 -1.22 -34.41
CA ALA A 173 -18.88 -1.73 -33.48
C ALA A 173 -18.67 -1.02 -32.14
N SER A 174 -19.71 -0.38 -31.59
CA SER A 174 -19.56 0.42 -30.37
C SER A 174 -20.68 0.21 -29.37
N THR A 175 -20.34 0.15 -28.08
CA THR A 175 -21.32 0.13 -26.98
C THR A 175 -20.79 0.85 -25.73
N THR A 176 -21.55 0.82 -24.64
CA THR A 176 -21.12 1.13 -23.28
C THR A 176 -21.14 -0.15 -22.43
N ALA A 177 -20.14 -0.34 -21.55
CA ALA A 177 -20.12 -1.48 -20.65
C ALA A 177 -21.42 -1.54 -19.81
N GLY A 178 -21.98 -2.74 -19.67
CA GLY A 178 -23.30 -3.01 -19.09
C GLY A 178 -24.47 -2.91 -20.08
N THR A 179 -24.23 -2.54 -21.33
CA THR A 179 -25.27 -2.43 -22.38
C THR A 179 -24.98 -3.39 -23.53
N PRO A 180 -25.51 -4.62 -23.52
CA PRO A 180 -25.27 -5.60 -24.57
C PRO A 180 -25.69 -5.11 -25.96
N ALA A 181 -24.80 -5.25 -26.94
CA ALA A 181 -25.06 -4.91 -28.34
C ALA A 181 -24.48 -5.95 -29.31
N THR A 182 -25.16 -6.19 -30.43
CA THR A 182 -24.73 -7.17 -31.45
C THR A 182 -24.61 -6.51 -32.82
N PHE A 183 -23.50 -6.78 -33.51
CA PHE A 183 -23.16 -6.20 -34.81
C PHE A 183 -22.76 -7.30 -35.78
N GLY A 184 -23.42 -7.35 -36.94
CA GLY A 184 -23.06 -8.25 -38.04
C GLY A 184 -22.85 -7.46 -39.33
N PRO A 185 -21.86 -7.80 -40.17
CA PRO A 185 -21.66 -7.13 -41.45
C PRO A 185 -22.93 -7.17 -42.31
N ALA A 186 -23.17 -6.14 -43.12
CA ALA A 186 -24.38 -6.06 -43.94
C ALA A 186 -24.40 -7.07 -45.12
N ALA A 187 -23.25 -7.62 -45.48
CA ALA A 187 -23.09 -8.58 -46.57
C ALA A 187 -22.01 -9.61 -46.24
N GLY A 188 -22.07 -10.75 -46.94
CA GLY A 188 -21.03 -11.78 -46.94
C GLY A 188 -19.99 -11.58 -48.05
N GLY A 189 -19.05 -12.52 -48.15
CA GLY A 189 -17.95 -12.47 -49.13
C GLY A 189 -16.85 -11.46 -48.76
N ASN A 190 -16.11 -10.98 -49.76
CA ASN A 190 -15.05 -9.98 -49.55
C ASN A 190 -15.67 -8.59 -49.36
N ILE A 191 -15.54 -8.01 -48.17
CA ILE A 191 -16.16 -6.73 -47.82
C ILE A 191 -15.15 -5.75 -47.25
N THR A 192 -15.44 -4.45 -47.38
CA THR A 192 -14.61 -3.34 -46.87
C THR A 192 -15.24 -2.61 -45.69
N ASN A 193 -16.48 -2.97 -45.35
CA ASN A 193 -17.27 -2.40 -44.25
C ASN A 193 -17.47 -3.39 -43.10
N GLY A 194 -16.63 -4.43 -43.01
CA GLY A 194 -16.58 -5.30 -41.83
C GLY A 194 -16.13 -4.51 -40.59
N TYR A 195 -16.55 -4.96 -39.41
CA TYR A 195 -16.31 -4.29 -38.14
C TYR A 195 -14.87 -4.52 -37.65
N ALA A 196 -13.91 -3.79 -38.24
CA ALA A 196 -12.50 -3.92 -37.93
C ALA A 196 -12.07 -3.23 -36.62
N THR A 197 -12.98 -2.49 -35.99
CA THR A 197 -12.76 -1.84 -34.68
C THR A 197 -13.95 -2.12 -33.78
N ILE A 198 -13.66 -2.54 -32.55
CA ILE A 198 -14.64 -2.72 -31.47
C ILE A 198 -14.30 -1.70 -30.39
N ASN A 199 -15.26 -0.87 -29.99
CA ASN A 199 -15.13 0.12 -28.93
C ASN A 199 -16.15 -0.12 -27.83
N ILE A 200 -15.70 -0.12 -26.57
CA ILE A 200 -16.57 -0.18 -25.40
C ILE A 200 -16.27 1.02 -24.53
N THR A 201 -17.24 1.93 -24.40
CA THR A 201 -17.15 3.07 -23.50
C THR A 201 -17.29 2.57 -22.06
N ILE A 202 -16.38 2.99 -21.19
CA ILE A 202 -16.42 2.68 -19.77
C ILE A 202 -17.15 3.82 -19.05
N PRO A 203 -18.16 3.53 -18.21
CA PRO A 203 -18.87 4.56 -17.46
C PRO A 203 -17.92 5.40 -16.58
N ASN A 204 -18.08 6.73 -16.61
CA ASN A 204 -17.35 7.64 -15.73
C ASN A 204 -17.58 7.25 -14.25
N GLY A 205 -16.54 7.42 -13.42
CA GLY A 205 -16.54 6.97 -12.02
C GLY A 205 -16.19 5.49 -11.83
N THR A 206 -15.85 4.77 -12.91
CA THR A 206 -15.21 3.45 -12.81
C THR A 206 -13.77 3.62 -12.32
N ASN A 207 -13.36 2.81 -11.35
CA ASN A 207 -12.01 2.81 -10.79
C ASN A 207 -11.12 1.74 -11.42
N THR A 208 -11.65 0.53 -11.64
CA THR A 208 -10.87 -0.55 -12.24
C THR A 208 -11.67 -1.33 -13.26
N ILE A 209 -10.97 -1.93 -14.23
CA ILE A 209 -11.56 -2.84 -15.21
C ILE A 209 -10.75 -4.13 -15.38
N ASP A 210 -11.43 -5.22 -15.70
CA ASP A 210 -10.85 -6.46 -16.22
C ASP A 210 -11.56 -6.80 -17.55
N LEU A 211 -10.85 -7.42 -18.49
CA LEU A 211 -11.37 -7.71 -19.84
C LEU A 211 -11.37 -9.22 -20.12
N ARG A 212 -12.50 -9.73 -20.60
CA ARG A 212 -12.59 -11.06 -21.21
C ARG A 212 -13.03 -10.91 -22.66
N VAL A 213 -12.34 -11.62 -23.55
CA VAL A 213 -12.72 -11.77 -24.94
C VAL A 213 -12.90 -13.25 -25.23
N VAL A 214 -14.04 -13.61 -25.81
CA VAL A 214 -14.31 -14.95 -26.31
C VAL A 214 -14.43 -14.85 -27.82
N SER A 215 -13.67 -15.66 -28.55
CA SER A 215 -13.78 -15.76 -29.99
C SER A 215 -14.20 -17.18 -30.34
N ASP A 216 -15.31 -17.28 -31.06
CA ASP A 216 -15.93 -18.50 -31.53
C ASP A 216 -15.76 -18.57 -33.04
N ASN A 217 -15.16 -19.67 -33.49
CA ASN A 217 -15.13 -20.05 -34.89
C ASN A 217 -15.23 -21.57 -34.99
N ASP A 218 -16.00 -22.09 -35.94
CA ASP A 218 -16.29 -23.53 -36.04
C ASP A 218 -15.66 -24.22 -37.28
N ASN A 219 -14.86 -23.49 -38.06
CA ASN A 219 -14.27 -24.00 -39.30
C ASN A 219 -12.77 -23.69 -39.40
N ALA A 220 -11.96 -24.70 -39.71
CA ALA A 220 -10.51 -24.54 -39.84
C ALA A 220 -10.08 -23.58 -40.98
N ASN A 221 -10.98 -23.25 -41.91
CA ASN A 221 -10.70 -22.34 -43.00
C ASN A 221 -10.98 -20.87 -42.70
N GLU A 222 -11.51 -20.57 -41.51
CA GLU A 222 -11.97 -19.24 -41.11
C GLU A 222 -11.21 -18.83 -39.86
N VAL A 223 -10.79 -17.57 -39.84
CA VAL A 223 -9.91 -17.07 -38.79
C VAL A 223 -10.40 -15.70 -38.35
N TRP A 224 -10.80 -15.62 -37.08
CA TRP A 224 -10.85 -14.36 -36.36
C TRP A 224 -9.44 -13.98 -35.94
N ASN A 225 -9.03 -12.76 -36.25
CA ASN A 225 -7.75 -12.23 -35.79
C ASN A 225 -8.02 -10.98 -34.95
N ILE A 226 -7.52 -10.98 -33.72
CA ILE A 226 -7.62 -9.89 -32.77
C ILE A 226 -6.21 -9.38 -32.48
N ASP A 227 -6.06 -8.07 -32.52
CA ASP A 227 -4.79 -7.38 -32.28
C ASP A 227 -5.04 -6.03 -31.61
N ASP A 228 -3.97 -5.40 -31.10
CA ASP A 228 -3.98 -4.04 -30.54
C ASP A 228 -5.15 -3.77 -29.58
N ILE A 229 -5.30 -4.62 -28.56
CA ILE A 229 -6.27 -4.37 -27.49
C ILE A 229 -5.72 -3.26 -26.60
N GLN A 230 -6.47 -2.18 -26.42
CA GLN A 230 -6.02 -1.05 -25.61
C GLN A 230 -7.15 -0.41 -24.82
N VAL A 231 -6.77 0.20 -23.70
CA VAL A 231 -7.63 1.13 -22.96
C VAL A 231 -7.05 2.52 -23.16
N THR A 232 -7.90 3.46 -23.57
CA THR A 232 -7.54 4.87 -23.63
C THR A 232 -8.46 5.68 -22.74
N GLY A 233 -8.00 6.84 -22.26
CA GLY A 233 -8.84 7.79 -21.55
C GLY A 233 -8.23 9.18 -21.51
N ASP A 234 -9.05 10.13 -21.07
CA ASP A 234 -8.68 11.54 -20.92
C ASP A 234 -8.46 11.86 -19.45
N ARG A 235 -7.46 12.66 -19.11
CA ARG A 235 -7.22 13.09 -17.73
C ARG A 235 -6.83 14.55 -17.60
N CYS A 236 -7.13 15.11 -16.44
CA CYS A 236 -6.66 16.42 -15.98
C CYS A 236 -5.37 16.30 -15.16
N ASN A 237 -4.41 17.18 -15.40
CA ASN A 237 -3.18 17.32 -14.63
C ASN A 237 -3.05 18.69 -13.97
N THR A 238 -4.09 19.11 -13.24
CA THR A 238 -4.16 20.44 -12.62
C THR A 238 -3.72 20.44 -11.16
N THR A 239 -3.26 21.58 -10.67
CA THR A 239 -3.02 21.82 -9.24
C THR A 239 -4.10 22.74 -8.68
N TYR A 240 -4.76 22.31 -7.59
CA TYR A 240 -5.77 23.09 -6.89
C TYR A 240 -5.21 23.68 -5.60
N TYR A 241 -5.47 24.97 -5.40
CA TYR A 241 -5.06 25.77 -4.25
C TYR A 241 -6.29 26.13 -3.42
N SER A 242 -6.26 25.89 -2.10
CA SER A 242 -7.35 26.29 -1.21
C SER A 242 -7.48 27.81 -1.14
N ARG A 243 -8.71 28.31 -1.09
CA ARG A 243 -9.04 29.74 -1.05
C ARG A 243 -9.80 30.13 0.22
N SER A 244 -10.21 29.15 1.01
CA SER A 244 -10.93 29.32 2.27
C SER A 244 -10.91 28.05 3.11
N THR A 245 -11.00 28.21 4.43
CA THR A 245 -11.25 27.12 5.40
C THR A 245 -12.60 26.46 5.19
N ASP A 246 -12.61 25.16 4.86
CA ASP A 246 -13.80 24.31 4.80
C ASP A 246 -13.41 22.82 4.59
N VAL A 247 -14.34 21.98 4.17
CA VAL A 247 -14.09 20.60 3.73
C VAL A 247 -13.61 20.50 2.28
N VAL A 248 -12.89 19.44 1.95
CA VAL A 248 -12.29 19.20 0.62
C VAL A 248 -13.31 19.12 -0.51
N GLY A 249 -14.50 18.56 -0.25
CA GLY A 249 -15.57 18.45 -1.26
C GLY A 249 -16.26 19.77 -1.63
N ASN A 250 -16.04 20.84 -0.86
CA ASN A 250 -16.68 22.13 -1.12
C ASN A 250 -15.95 22.93 -2.22
N PRO A 251 -16.64 23.90 -2.87
CA PRO A 251 -16.05 24.72 -3.92
C PRO A 251 -15.13 25.81 -3.36
N ILE A 252 -14.07 25.40 -2.66
CA ILE A 252 -13.08 26.26 -2.01
C ILE A 252 -11.76 26.36 -2.77
N TRP A 253 -11.70 25.82 -3.99
CA TRP A 253 -10.45 25.57 -4.71
C TRP A 253 -10.28 26.52 -5.89
N SER A 254 -9.04 26.77 -6.29
CA SER A 254 -8.71 27.52 -7.50
C SER A 254 -7.50 26.87 -8.15
N GLN A 255 -7.42 26.91 -9.47
CA GLN A 255 -6.26 26.39 -10.22
C GLN A 255 -5.06 27.35 -10.19
N THR A 256 -5.26 28.56 -9.65
CA THR A 256 -4.20 29.52 -9.38
C THR A 256 -4.17 29.91 -7.89
N PRO A 257 -3.00 30.25 -7.33
CA PRO A 257 -2.84 30.59 -5.90
C PRO A 257 -3.62 31.81 -5.42
N SER A 258 -4.20 32.61 -6.32
CA SER A 258 -4.95 33.82 -6.01
C SER A 258 -6.31 33.90 -6.72
N GLY A 259 -6.71 32.85 -7.44
CA GLY A 259 -7.95 32.84 -8.22
C GLY A 259 -9.22 32.72 -7.38
N THR A 260 -10.34 32.80 -8.08
CA THR A 260 -11.68 32.67 -7.51
C THR A 260 -11.92 31.23 -7.07
N ALA A 261 -12.53 31.05 -5.89
CA ALA A 261 -12.90 29.73 -5.39
C ALA A 261 -13.99 29.07 -6.26
N GLY A 262 -13.85 27.77 -6.47
CA GLY A 262 -14.69 26.91 -7.27
C GLY A 262 -14.51 25.44 -6.90
N PRO A 263 -15.26 24.53 -7.54
CA PRO A 263 -15.14 23.09 -7.30
C PRO A 263 -13.77 22.55 -7.73
N ALA A 264 -13.32 21.48 -7.08
CA ALA A 264 -12.19 20.68 -7.54
C ALA A 264 -12.59 19.21 -7.65
N THR A 265 -12.02 18.54 -8.65
CA THR A 265 -12.10 17.08 -8.78
C THR A 265 -10.72 16.51 -8.51
N PHE A 266 -10.56 15.85 -7.36
CA PHE A 266 -9.30 15.22 -6.99
C PHE A 266 -9.20 13.79 -7.55
N SER A 267 -8.04 13.48 -8.12
CA SER A 267 -7.65 12.16 -8.62
C SER A 267 -6.14 11.97 -8.48
N ARG A 268 -5.63 10.79 -8.85
CA ARG A 268 -4.19 10.50 -8.91
C ARG A 268 -3.37 11.41 -9.85
N PHE A 269 -4.03 12.25 -10.66
CA PHE A 269 -3.37 13.16 -11.60
C PHE A 269 -3.42 14.63 -11.16
N THR A 270 -4.36 15.00 -10.30
CA THR A 270 -4.53 16.39 -9.84
C THR A 270 -3.88 16.59 -8.48
N SER A 271 -3.19 17.71 -8.29
CA SER A 271 -2.47 18.02 -7.05
C SER A 271 -3.27 18.96 -6.14
N MET A 272 -3.01 18.88 -4.84
CA MET A 272 -3.61 19.71 -3.79
C MET A 272 -2.56 20.58 -3.12
N VAL A 273 -2.88 21.86 -2.94
CA VAL A 273 -2.12 22.81 -2.13
C VAL A 273 -3.06 23.46 -1.12
N VAL A 274 -2.87 23.16 0.17
CA VAL A 274 -3.57 23.84 1.25
C VAL A 274 -2.78 25.08 1.63
N GLN A 275 -3.33 26.24 1.28
CA GLN A 275 -2.68 27.54 1.46
C GLN A 275 -2.85 28.08 2.87
N SER A 276 -1.99 29.04 3.24
CA SER A 276 -2.14 29.81 4.46
C SER A 276 -3.24 30.87 4.32
N PRO A 277 -4.09 31.10 5.35
CA PRO A 277 -4.14 30.45 6.66
C PRO A 277 -5.23 29.35 6.73
N ASP A 278 -5.56 28.74 5.59
CA ASP A 278 -6.75 27.89 5.47
C ASP A 278 -6.61 26.60 6.28
N VAL A 279 -7.74 26.14 6.82
CA VAL A 279 -7.90 24.82 7.42
C VAL A 279 -8.81 24.01 6.51
N VAL A 280 -8.26 23.03 5.82
CA VAL A 280 -9.01 22.13 4.94
C VAL A 280 -9.22 20.80 5.65
N THR A 281 -10.45 20.31 5.69
CA THR A 281 -10.78 18.98 6.26
C THR A 281 -11.10 17.98 5.15
N ILE A 282 -10.46 16.82 5.16
CA ILE A 282 -10.85 15.69 4.32
C ILE A 282 -12.14 15.09 4.90
N ASP A 283 -13.25 15.19 4.18
CA ASP A 283 -14.59 14.72 4.59
C ASP A 283 -15.01 13.38 3.96
N ALA A 284 -14.25 12.90 2.98
CA ALA A 284 -14.31 11.56 2.41
C ALA A 284 -12.92 11.14 1.90
N ASP A 285 -12.70 9.84 1.71
CA ASP A 285 -11.44 9.32 1.13
C ASP A 285 -11.07 10.08 -0.14
N THR A 286 -9.87 10.67 -0.15
CA THR A 286 -9.41 11.59 -1.20
C THR A 286 -8.10 11.09 -1.78
N ARG A 287 -8.02 10.99 -3.11
CA ARG A 287 -6.79 10.64 -3.83
C ARG A 287 -6.29 11.85 -4.63
N VAL A 288 -5.01 12.17 -4.49
CA VAL A 288 -4.33 13.27 -5.17
C VAL A 288 -3.04 12.78 -5.84
N ASN A 289 -2.53 13.54 -6.81
CA ASN A 289 -1.18 13.36 -7.34
C ASN A 289 -0.16 13.80 -6.31
N LEU A 290 -0.01 15.11 -6.09
CA LEU A 290 0.85 15.68 -5.06
C LEU A 290 0.00 16.34 -3.99
N CYS A 291 0.49 16.35 -2.74
CA CYS A 291 -0.12 17.09 -1.65
C CYS A 291 0.91 18.03 -1.01
N THR A 292 0.59 19.32 -0.97
CA THR A 292 1.38 20.33 -0.25
C THR A 292 0.49 21.02 0.78
N VAL A 293 0.95 21.10 2.03
CA VAL A 293 0.38 21.97 3.06
C VAL A 293 1.36 23.10 3.28
N ASP A 294 1.02 24.30 2.84
CA ASP A 294 1.88 25.49 2.96
C ASP A 294 2.05 25.91 4.42
N VAL A 295 3.11 26.69 4.68
CA VAL A 295 3.36 27.25 6.02
C VAL A 295 2.16 28.08 6.47
N GLY A 296 1.54 27.67 7.58
CA GLY A 296 0.35 28.31 8.14
C GLY A 296 -0.98 27.75 7.62
N GLY A 297 -0.97 26.89 6.59
CA GLY A 297 -2.11 26.07 6.22
C GLY A 297 -2.24 24.83 7.12
N THR A 298 -3.45 24.28 7.21
CA THR A 298 -3.74 23.05 7.96
C THR A 298 -4.55 22.06 7.13
N LEU A 299 -4.08 20.82 7.00
CA LEU A 299 -4.86 19.71 6.44
C LEU A 299 -5.27 18.74 7.55
N ALA A 300 -6.57 18.68 7.83
CA ALA A 300 -7.15 17.76 8.79
C ALA A 300 -7.75 16.54 8.09
N LEU A 301 -7.28 15.33 8.37
CA LEU A 301 -7.77 14.11 7.72
C LEU A 301 -9.12 13.62 8.26
N ALA A 302 -9.60 14.19 9.37
CA ALA A 302 -10.70 13.62 10.15
C ALA A 302 -10.49 12.10 10.36
N ALA A 303 -11.47 11.24 10.09
CA ALA A 303 -11.34 9.77 10.11
C ALA A 303 -11.35 9.18 8.70
N ASN A 304 -10.75 9.88 7.73
CA ASN A 304 -10.72 9.51 6.31
C ASN A 304 -9.29 9.23 5.83
N GLN A 305 -9.20 8.66 4.62
CA GLN A 305 -7.94 8.39 3.95
C GLN A 305 -7.52 9.54 3.00
N LEU A 306 -6.23 9.88 3.01
CA LEU A 306 -5.58 10.67 1.96
C LEU A 306 -4.57 9.78 1.20
N THR A 307 -4.86 9.48 -0.07
CA THR A 307 -3.92 8.78 -0.95
C THR A 307 -3.14 9.77 -1.81
N VAL A 308 -1.81 9.71 -1.76
CA VAL A 308 -0.88 10.49 -2.59
C VAL A 308 -0.25 9.56 -3.62
N SER A 309 -0.55 9.79 -4.89
CA SER A 309 -0.13 8.92 -6.01
C SER A 309 1.07 9.44 -6.81
N GLY A 310 1.51 10.65 -6.51
CA GLY A 310 2.69 11.27 -7.10
C GLY A 310 3.93 11.06 -6.27
N THR A 311 4.99 11.81 -6.61
CA THR A 311 6.33 11.64 -6.05
C THR A 311 6.59 12.48 -4.78
N ALA A 312 5.61 13.25 -4.30
CA ALA A 312 5.81 14.13 -3.15
C ALA A 312 4.57 14.34 -2.27
N LEU A 313 4.79 14.25 -0.96
CA LEU A 313 3.95 14.79 0.11
C LEU A 313 4.77 15.83 0.88
N ALA A 314 4.35 17.08 0.89
CA ALA A 314 5.03 18.17 1.59
C ALA A 314 4.13 18.78 2.67
N VAL A 315 4.52 18.66 3.94
CA VAL A 315 3.84 19.24 5.10
C VAL A 315 4.72 20.35 5.68
N ASN A 316 4.57 21.56 5.13
CA ASN A 316 5.26 22.75 5.63
C ASN A 316 4.42 23.47 6.70
N GLY A 317 3.10 23.32 6.66
CA GLY A 317 2.15 23.74 7.68
C GLY A 317 1.85 22.64 8.69
N THR A 318 0.57 22.45 9.01
CA THR A 318 0.11 21.43 9.95
C THR A 318 -0.69 20.34 9.22
N MET A 319 -0.39 19.08 9.50
CA MET A 319 -1.24 17.95 9.13
C MET A 319 -1.66 17.23 10.41
N SER A 320 -2.95 16.90 10.53
CA SER A 320 -3.49 16.22 11.70
C SER A 320 -4.53 15.18 11.31
N GLY A 321 -4.52 14.02 11.94
CA GLY A 321 -5.51 12.96 11.76
C GLY A 321 -6.26 12.63 13.05
N ALA A 322 -7.52 12.20 12.95
CA ALA A 322 -8.23 11.59 14.06
C ALA A 322 -7.86 10.10 14.18
N THR A 323 -8.40 9.42 15.21
CA THR A 323 -8.33 7.96 15.28
C THR A 323 -8.84 7.34 13.98
N ASP A 324 -8.11 6.34 13.48
CA ASP A 324 -8.37 5.59 12.25
C ASP A 324 -8.20 6.38 10.93
N SER A 325 -7.63 7.59 10.96
CA SER A 325 -7.24 8.31 9.73
C SER A 325 -5.99 7.72 9.10
N GLU A 326 -5.89 7.72 7.77
CA GLU A 326 -4.75 7.11 7.08
C GLU A 326 -4.18 8.02 5.98
N VAL A 327 -2.86 8.13 5.93
CA VAL A 327 -2.15 8.60 4.73
C VAL A 327 -1.65 7.38 3.96
N VAL A 328 -1.88 7.33 2.65
CA VAL A 328 -1.35 6.27 1.77
C VAL A 328 -0.43 6.90 0.74
N LEU A 329 0.79 6.38 0.61
CA LEU A 329 1.69 6.69 -0.51
C LEU A 329 1.58 5.56 -1.52
N ASP A 330 1.03 5.84 -2.70
CA ASP A 330 0.72 4.82 -3.71
C ASP A 330 1.26 5.21 -5.09
N ASN A 331 2.54 4.92 -5.32
CA ASN A 331 3.24 5.35 -6.51
C ASN A 331 4.39 4.38 -6.84
N ALA A 332 4.52 4.00 -8.12
CA ALA A 332 5.64 3.18 -8.58
C ALA A 332 6.99 3.90 -8.50
N ALA A 333 7.00 5.24 -8.62
CA ALA A 333 8.22 6.05 -8.57
C ALA A 333 8.72 6.30 -7.14
N ALA A 334 9.99 6.69 -7.03
CA ALA A 334 10.57 7.11 -5.74
C ALA A 334 9.81 8.34 -5.21
N THR A 335 9.42 8.29 -3.93
CA THR A 335 8.57 9.30 -3.30
C THR A 335 9.32 10.02 -2.18
N THR A 336 9.08 11.31 -2.01
CA THR A 336 9.63 12.10 -0.91
C THR A 336 8.51 12.60 0.00
N VAL A 337 8.65 12.36 1.31
CA VAL A 337 7.83 12.97 2.35
C VAL A 337 8.65 14.06 3.02
N THR A 338 8.24 15.31 2.86
CA THR A 338 8.89 16.47 3.46
C THR A 338 8.03 17.01 4.58
N VAL A 339 8.55 17.03 5.81
CA VAL A 339 7.87 17.64 6.95
C VAL A 339 8.76 18.68 7.60
N ALA A 340 8.30 19.94 7.62
CA ALA A 340 9.08 21.07 8.12
C ALA A 340 9.14 21.10 9.66
N SER A 341 8.19 20.44 10.32
CA SER A 341 8.10 20.27 11.77
C SER A 341 7.58 18.87 12.08
N ALA A 342 7.74 18.42 13.34
CA ALA A 342 7.23 17.12 13.75
C ALA A 342 5.74 17.00 13.40
N THR A 343 5.41 15.99 12.61
CA THR A 343 4.05 15.76 12.11
C THR A 343 3.54 14.43 12.67
N THR A 344 2.43 14.49 13.38
CA THR A 344 1.77 13.32 13.96
C THR A 344 0.66 12.84 13.04
N LEU A 345 0.78 11.60 12.58
CA LEU A 345 -0.24 10.89 11.82
C LEU A 345 -0.84 9.77 12.68
N PHE A 346 -2.03 9.31 12.32
CA PHE A 346 -2.57 8.11 12.95
C PHE A 346 -1.98 6.87 12.25
N ASP A 347 -2.38 6.60 11.00
CA ASP A 347 -1.79 5.55 10.16
C ASP A 347 -1.06 6.13 8.93
N LEU A 348 0.00 5.45 8.50
CA LEU A 348 0.70 5.67 7.22
C LEU A 348 0.97 4.34 6.53
N THR A 349 0.45 4.17 5.31
CA THR A 349 0.74 3.02 4.44
C THR A 349 1.64 3.44 3.28
N VAL A 350 2.69 2.66 3.03
CA VAL A 350 3.70 2.95 2.00
C VAL A 350 3.74 1.83 0.95
N ASN A 351 3.29 2.15 -0.26
CA ASN A 351 3.27 1.32 -1.46
C ASN A 351 4.19 1.90 -2.55
N THR A 352 5.46 2.18 -2.22
CA THR A 352 6.41 2.83 -3.14
C THR A 352 7.58 1.89 -3.47
N PRO A 353 7.51 1.03 -4.49
CA PRO A 353 8.53 0.00 -4.75
C PRO A 353 9.93 0.57 -5.02
N LEU A 354 10.05 1.79 -5.57
CA LEU A 354 11.34 2.47 -5.75
C LEU A 354 11.82 3.26 -4.51
N GLY A 355 11.08 3.18 -3.40
CA GLY A 355 11.44 3.71 -2.10
C GLY A 355 10.77 5.04 -1.75
N THR A 356 10.74 5.32 -0.45
CA THR A 356 10.27 6.58 0.15
C THR A 356 11.41 7.20 0.96
N THR A 357 11.69 8.49 0.76
CA THR A 357 12.63 9.26 1.59
C THR A 357 11.86 10.24 2.46
N VAL A 358 12.11 10.23 3.76
CA VAL A 358 11.50 11.17 4.72
C VAL A 358 12.51 12.24 5.11
N THR A 359 12.12 13.50 5.02
CA THR A 359 12.85 14.65 5.56
C THR A 359 12.02 15.26 6.69
N GLY A 360 12.56 15.32 7.91
CA GLY A 360 11.85 15.72 9.13
C GLY A 360 11.23 14.58 9.94
N THR A 361 10.69 14.91 11.12
CA THR A 361 10.19 13.93 12.11
C THR A 361 8.74 13.54 11.84
N LEU A 362 8.49 12.24 11.73
CA LEU A 362 7.14 11.66 11.67
C LEU A 362 6.81 10.91 12.96
N GLU A 363 5.57 11.02 13.41
CA GLU A 363 5.09 10.38 14.63
C GLU A 363 3.77 9.64 14.37
N PHE A 364 3.58 8.51 15.03
CA PHE A 364 2.43 7.63 14.77
C PHE A 364 1.76 7.16 16.06
N PHE A 365 0.43 7.32 16.15
CA PHE A 365 -0.39 6.68 17.19
C PHE A 365 -0.98 5.34 16.75
N GLY A 366 -1.13 5.12 15.43
CA GLY A 366 -1.58 3.89 14.81
C GLY A 366 -0.42 3.08 14.22
N THR A 367 -0.46 2.81 12.93
CA THR A 367 0.40 1.87 12.22
C THR A 367 1.21 2.59 11.15
N LEU A 368 2.54 2.42 11.20
CA LEU A 368 3.39 2.61 10.04
C LEU A 368 3.46 1.29 9.26
N GLN A 369 2.72 1.17 8.15
CA GLN A 369 2.65 -0.02 7.32
C GLN A 369 3.56 0.13 6.09
N LEU A 370 4.52 -0.78 5.92
CA LEU A 370 5.48 -0.75 4.81
C LEU A 370 5.24 -1.98 3.92
N ASN A 371 4.63 -1.76 2.76
CA ASN A 371 4.29 -2.84 1.85
C ASN A 371 5.35 -3.04 0.77
N THR A 372 5.90 -1.97 0.19
CA THR A 372 6.93 -2.06 -0.85
C THR A 372 8.01 -0.96 -0.73
N GLY A 373 9.21 -1.29 -1.23
CA GLY A 373 10.36 -0.39 -1.29
C GLY A 373 11.08 -0.16 0.05
N ASN A 374 12.11 0.69 0.02
CA ASN A 374 12.81 1.12 1.23
C ASN A 374 12.19 2.39 1.80
N PHE A 375 11.79 2.36 3.07
CA PHE A 375 11.43 3.54 3.83
C PHE A 375 12.70 4.12 4.49
N ASN A 376 13.25 5.17 3.90
CA ASN A 376 14.48 5.81 4.32
C ASN A 376 14.19 7.09 5.13
N CYS A 377 14.44 7.02 6.43
CA CYS A 377 14.38 8.15 7.35
C CYS A 377 15.78 8.48 7.91
N THR A 378 16.86 8.15 7.18
CA THR A 378 18.23 8.46 7.62
C THR A 378 18.39 9.96 7.88
N GLY A 379 18.84 10.31 9.09
CA GLY A 379 18.98 11.71 9.54
C GLY A 379 17.73 12.29 10.20
N ASN A 380 16.62 11.56 10.21
CA ASN A 380 15.34 11.99 10.78
C ASN A 380 14.80 10.95 11.76
N GLN A 381 13.90 11.36 12.66
CA GLN A 381 13.33 10.47 13.66
C GLN A 381 11.93 10.01 13.23
N VAL A 382 11.67 8.72 13.32
CA VAL A 382 10.31 8.17 13.36
C VAL A 382 9.97 7.83 14.80
N VAL A 383 8.83 8.30 15.30
CA VAL A 383 8.37 8.03 16.66
C VAL A 383 7.08 7.20 16.65
N LEU A 384 7.10 6.04 17.28
CA LEU A 384 5.90 5.29 17.63
C LEU A 384 5.41 5.80 18.99
N ARG A 385 4.39 6.66 18.99
CA ARG A 385 3.86 7.33 20.18
C ARG A 385 3.00 6.39 21.00
N SER A 386 2.89 6.63 22.30
CA SER A 386 2.00 5.87 23.18
C SER A 386 1.36 6.79 24.20
N ASP A 387 0.06 6.64 24.41
CA ASP A 387 -0.71 7.35 25.42
C ASP A 387 -1.64 6.37 26.18
N ALA A 388 -2.60 6.90 26.95
CA ALA A 388 -3.54 6.08 27.72
C ALA A 388 -4.49 5.22 26.87
N THR A 389 -4.68 5.56 25.60
CA THR A 389 -5.66 5.00 24.67
C THR A 389 -5.06 4.43 23.39
N HIS A 390 -3.83 4.80 23.04
CA HIS A 390 -3.20 4.49 21.76
C HIS A 390 -1.76 3.99 21.96
N THR A 391 -1.30 3.16 21.03
CA THR A 391 0.07 2.67 20.98
C THR A 391 0.47 2.46 19.53
N GLY A 392 1.38 3.31 19.06
CA GLY A 392 1.96 3.25 17.74
C GLY A 392 2.73 1.95 17.52
N ARG A 393 2.69 1.44 16.29
CA ARG A 393 3.40 0.22 15.91
C ARG A 393 3.97 0.31 14.50
N LEU A 394 5.01 -0.49 14.25
CA LEU A 394 5.38 -0.87 12.89
C LEU A 394 4.49 -2.04 12.45
N GLY A 395 3.92 -1.92 11.27
CA GLY A 395 3.16 -2.98 10.61
C GLY A 395 4.01 -4.20 10.26
N GLU A 396 3.37 -5.26 9.77
CA GLU A 396 4.09 -6.42 9.26
C GLU A 396 4.84 -6.04 7.98
N ILE A 397 6.09 -6.46 7.84
CA ILE A 397 6.93 -6.17 6.68
C ILE A 397 7.23 -7.48 5.95
N THR A 398 6.68 -7.65 4.75
CA THR A 398 6.90 -8.85 3.93
C THR A 398 8.00 -8.65 2.89
N SER A 399 7.98 -7.55 2.14
CA SER A 399 8.92 -7.28 1.04
C SER A 399 9.57 -5.89 1.08
N ALA A 400 9.08 -4.97 1.92
CA ALA A 400 9.69 -3.66 2.13
C ALA A 400 10.94 -3.71 3.03
N THR A 401 11.62 -2.58 3.15
CA THR A 401 12.75 -2.39 4.07
C THR A 401 12.63 -1.05 4.80
N TYR A 402 13.34 -0.91 5.93
CA TYR A 402 13.40 0.32 6.72
C TYR A 402 14.86 0.70 6.95
N THR A 403 15.20 1.96 6.69
CA THR A 403 16.54 2.51 6.92
C THR A 403 16.44 3.77 7.77
N GLY A 404 17.12 3.80 8.91
CA GLY A 404 17.19 4.96 9.81
C GLY A 404 16.93 4.59 11.27
N ASN A 405 16.73 5.59 12.11
CA ASN A 405 16.48 5.41 13.53
C ASN A 405 14.98 5.44 13.83
N MET A 406 14.58 4.75 14.88
CA MET A 406 13.21 4.78 15.42
C MET A 406 13.26 5.09 16.92
N LYS A 407 12.26 5.83 17.39
CA LYS A 407 11.92 6.01 18.81
C LYS A 407 10.61 5.29 19.09
N ILE A 408 10.53 4.56 20.19
CA ILE A 408 9.33 3.85 20.63
C ILE A 408 8.99 4.32 22.02
N GLU A 409 7.74 4.74 22.20
CA GLU A 409 7.19 5.15 23.49
C GLU A 409 6.31 4.04 24.07
N ARG A 410 6.32 3.93 25.38
CA ARG A 410 5.44 3.06 26.15
C ARG A 410 4.80 3.86 27.27
N TYR A 411 3.49 4.04 27.19
CA TYR A 411 2.73 4.65 28.26
C TYR A 411 2.65 3.74 29.48
N ILE A 412 3.01 4.31 30.64
CA ILE A 412 2.88 3.70 31.94
C ILE A 412 1.79 4.44 32.73
N PRO A 413 0.65 3.80 33.06
CA PRO A 413 -0.41 4.45 33.82
C PRO A 413 0.03 4.75 35.25
N ALA A 414 -0.57 5.79 35.83
CA ALA A 414 -0.43 6.11 37.24
C ALA A 414 -0.84 4.93 38.13
N GLY A 415 -0.19 4.78 39.28
CA GLY A 415 -0.45 3.66 40.18
C GLY A 415 0.70 3.38 41.13
N ALA A 416 0.95 2.10 41.44
CA ALA A 416 2.03 1.71 42.33
C ALA A 416 3.40 1.73 41.61
N THR A 417 4.40 2.32 42.27
CA THR A 417 5.82 2.20 41.90
C THR A 417 6.31 0.79 42.19
N ARG A 418 6.52 -0.01 41.15
CA ARG A 418 6.79 -1.46 41.25
C ARG A 418 7.61 -1.97 40.06
N TRP A 419 7.98 -3.24 40.13
CA TRP A 419 8.64 -3.96 39.05
C TRP A 419 7.78 -4.01 37.77
N ARG A 420 8.43 -3.86 36.63
CA ARG A 420 7.86 -4.05 35.30
C ARG A 420 8.85 -4.82 34.44
N LEU A 421 8.33 -5.53 33.45
CA LEU A 421 9.13 -6.38 32.58
C LEU A 421 9.37 -5.65 31.26
N PHE A 422 10.61 -5.22 31.02
CA PHE A 422 11.02 -4.46 29.84
C PHE A 422 12.00 -5.25 28.96
N GLY A 423 12.09 -4.85 27.70
CA GLY A 423 13.12 -5.28 26.76
C GLY A 423 13.29 -4.21 25.69
N SER A 424 14.12 -4.49 24.67
CA SER A 424 14.36 -3.53 23.60
C SER A 424 13.85 -4.03 22.27
N ALA A 425 13.06 -3.19 21.60
CA ALA A 425 12.73 -3.32 20.19
C ALA A 425 13.68 -2.50 19.27
N ILE A 426 14.62 -1.79 19.87
CA ILE A 426 15.62 -0.95 19.19
C ILE A 426 17.02 -1.55 19.37
N GLY A 427 17.78 -1.62 18.28
CA GLY A 427 19.14 -2.16 18.27
C GLY A 427 20.16 -1.28 19.00
N GLY A 428 21.16 -1.93 19.62
CA GLY A 428 22.33 -1.27 20.18
C GLY A 428 22.03 -0.33 21.36
N ARG A 429 20.95 -0.60 22.11
CA ARG A 429 20.60 0.15 23.32
C ARG A 429 21.25 -0.45 24.56
N THR A 430 21.38 0.34 25.61
CA THR A 430 21.88 -0.08 26.92
C THR A 430 20.92 0.34 28.03
N VAL A 431 21.14 -0.17 29.24
CA VAL A 431 20.39 0.22 30.43
C VAL A 431 20.42 1.74 30.68
N ALA A 432 21.48 2.44 30.25
CA ALA A 432 21.57 3.89 30.33
C ALA A 432 20.41 4.61 29.61
N ASN A 433 19.85 3.99 28.56
CA ASN A 433 18.74 4.57 27.78
C ASN A 433 17.38 4.56 28.50
N TRP A 434 17.29 4.05 29.73
CA TRP A 434 16.07 4.17 30.55
C TRP A 434 16.21 5.22 31.67
N GLN A 435 17.41 5.78 31.85
CA GLN A 435 17.71 6.63 33.00
C GLN A 435 17.21 8.06 32.86
N ASP A 436 16.85 8.47 31.65
CA ASP A 436 16.19 9.74 31.33
C ASP A 436 14.70 9.73 31.68
N ASP A 437 14.05 8.57 31.64
CA ASP A 437 12.63 8.43 31.97
C ASP A 437 12.35 8.28 33.47
N PHE A 438 13.22 7.56 34.19
CA PHE A 438 13.07 7.31 35.62
C PHE A 438 14.39 7.06 36.34
N ILE A 439 14.36 7.19 37.66
CA ILE A 439 15.52 7.00 38.52
C ILE A 439 15.89 5.52 38.63
N THR A 440 17.18 5.22 38.46
CA THR A 440 17.77 3.89 38.66
C THR A 440 18.81 3.89 39.78
N ALA A 441 19.02 2.73 40.40
CA ALA A 441 19.82 2.60 41.62
C ALA A 441 20.49 1.21 41.76
N GLY A 442 21.56 1.15 42.56
CA GLY A 442 22.18 -0.08 43.05
C GLY A 442 23.04 -0.83 42.04
N TYR A 443 23.54 -0.14 41.01
CA TYR A 443 24.53 -0.68 40.05
C TYR A 443 25.44 0.42 39.48
N PRO A 444 26.64 0.09 38.96
CA PRO A 444 27.57 1.07 38.39
C PRO A 444 26.96 1.91 37.27
N GLY A 445 27.08 3.24 37.36
CA GLY A 445 26.53 4.16 36.36
C GLY A 445 25.02 4.44 36.47
N SER A 446 24.34 3.95 37.52
CA SER A 446 23.00 4.44 37.90
C SER A 446 23.06 5.80 38.61
N GLN A 447 21.92 6.50 38.74
CA GLN A 447 21.86 7.76 39.47
C GLN A 447 22.19 7.59 40.96
N PHE A 448 21.89 6.42 41.54
CA PHE A 448 22.24 6.06 42.93
C PHE A 448 23.03 4.73 42.98
N PRO A 449 24.31 4.73 42.58
CA PRO A 449 25.07 3.49 42.35
C PRO A 449 25.34 2.67 43.61
N ASN A 450 25.44 3.33 44.77
CA ASN A 450 25.71 2.70 46.06
C ASN A 450 24.45 2.44 46.90
N PHE A 451 23.27 2.46 46.27
CA PHE A 451 22.01 2.25 46.98
C PHE A 451 21.93 0.82 47.52
N ASP A 452 21.90 0.69 48.84
CA ASP A 452 21.85 -0.58 49.56
C ASP A 452 20.54 -0.75 50.35
N SER A 453 20.12 -2.01 50.52
CA SER A 453 18.89 -2.34 51.25
C SER A 453 19.08 -3.59 52.10
N PRO A 454 19.00 -3.49 53.45
CA PRO A 454 18.73 -2.28 54.23
C PRO A 454 19.82 -1.20 54.11
N PRO A 455 19.52 0.09 54.37
CA PRO A 455 20.50 1.17 54.27
C PRO A 455 21.73 0.92 55.15
N GLY A 456 22.93 1.07 54.60
CA GLY A 456 24.22 0.84 55.27
C GLY A 456 24.65 -0.62 55.37
N SER A 457 23.95 -1.55 54.71
CA SER A 457 24.30 -2.98 54.69
C SER A 457 25.44 -3.33 53.74
N ASN A 458 25.80 -2.43 52.80
CA ASN A 458 26.65 -2.73 51.63
C ASN A 458 26.09 -3.83 50.71
N ILE A 459 24.83 -4.22 50.88
CA ILE A 459 24.12 -5.14 49.98
C ILE A 459 23.37 -4.28 48.97
N LEU A 460 23.97 -4.11 47.79
CA LEU A 460 23.39 -3.29 46.73
C LEU A 460 22.01 -3.80 46.33
N TRP A 461 21.07 -2.87 46.13
CA TRP A 461 19.73 -3.17 45.65
C TRP A 461 19.58 -2.66 44.21
N PRO A 462 19.87 -3.49 43.20
CA PRO A 462 19.79 -3.07 41.81
C PRO A 462 18.33 -2.93 41.38
N SER A 463 17.97 -1.74 40.90
CA SER A 463 16.63 -1.40 40.38
C SER A 463 16.38 -1.95 38.98
N VAL A 464 17.42 -2.47 38.31
CA VAL A 464 17.36 -3.14 37.01
C VAL A 464 18.02 -4.49 37.13
N ARG A 465 17.32 -5.55 36.72
CA ARG A 465 17.77 -6.94 36.84
C ARG A 465 17.54 -7.72 35.55
N TYR A 466 18.41 -8.68 35.28
CA TYR A 466 18.22 -9.68 34.23
C TYR A 466 18.16 -11.07 34.85
N TYR A 467 17.70 -12.07 34.09
CA TYR A 467 17.66 -13.44 34.58
C TYR A 467 18.95 -14.19 34.23
N ASN A 468 19.65 -14.67 35.25
CA ASN A 468 20.76 -15.61 35.12
C ASN A 468 20.25 -17.03 35.43
N GLU A 469 20.04 -17.82 34.38
CA GLU A 469 19.51 -19.19 34.51
C GLU A 469 20.50 -20.16 35.16
N THR A 470 21.79 -19.83 35.19
CA THR A 470 22.81 -20.66 35.83
C THR A 470 22.89 -20.46 37.35
N ASP A 471 22.10 -19.55 37.92
CA ASP A 471 22.11 -19.28 39.37
C ASP A 471 21.56 -20.49 40.14
N PRO A 472 22.32 -21.07 41.09
CA PRO A 472 21.93 -22.28 41.82
C PRO A 472 20.96 -21.99 42.99
N GLY A 473 20.45 -20.76 43.11
CA GLY A 473 19.55 -20.36 44.19
C GLY A 473 18.30 -21.26 44.32
N PRO A 474 17.77 -21.44 45.55
CA PRO A 474 16.63 -22.32 45.79
C PRO A 474 15.28 -21.77 45.27
N LEU A 475 15.17 -20.48 44.95
CA LEU A 475 13.94 -19.83 44.52
C LEU A 475 14.09 -19.21 43.12
N GLN A 476 12.98 -19.17 42.36
CA GLN A 476 12.96 -18.59 41.00
C GLN A 476 13.44 -17.13 40.95
N LYS A 477 13.19 -16.37 42.03
CA LYS A 477 13.64 -14.97 42.12
C LYS A 477 15.15 -14.83 42.30
N ASP A 478 15.86 -15.89 42.68
CA ASP A 478 17.29 -15.84 42.98
C ASP A 478 18.09 -15.67 41.68
N GLY A 479 17.58 -16.20 40.56
CA GLY A 479 18.11 -15.93 39.23
C GLY A 479 17.95 -14.48 38.74
N LEU A 480 17.13 -13.64 39.40
CA LEU A 480 17.02 -12.21 39.07
C LEU A 480 18.19 -11.43 39.70
N VAL A 481 19.27 -11.33 38.95
CA VAL A 481 20.51 -10.66 39.37
C VAL A 481 20.60 -9.23 38.81
N GLY A 482 21.32 -8.37 39.51
CA GLY A 482 21.53 -6.97 39.08
C GLY A 482 22.31 -6.87 37.77
N VAL A 483 22.01 -5.84 36.99
CA VAL A 483 22.83 -5.51 35.81
C VAL A 483 24.25 -5.13 36.23
N SER A 484 25.22 -5.43 35.37
CA SER A 484 26.65 -5.13 35.61
C SER A 484 26.97 -3.64 35.56
N GLY A 485 26.12 -2.84 34.92
CA GLY A 485 26.20 -1.39 34.89
C GLY A 485 25.25 -0.76 33.86
N SER A 486 25.22 0.56 33.79
CA SER A 486 24.43 1.29 32.79
C SER A 486 24.86 1.00 31.34
N ALA A 487 26.09 0.54 31.13
CA ALA A 487 26.59 0.11 29.82
C ALA A 487 26.14 -1.31 29.41
N GLN A 488 25.42 -2.06 30.27
CA GLN A 488 24.91 -3.37 29.91
C GLN A 488 23.95 -3.26 28.72
N SER A 489 24.20 -4.06 27.69
CA SER A 489 23.38 -4.12 26.47
C SER A 489 21.97 -4.61 26.77
N LEU A 490 20.98 -3.96 26.17
CA LEU A 490 19.61 -4.48 26.06
C LEU A 490 19.55 -5.42 24.85
N ALA A 491 20.10 -6.64 25.02
CA ALA A 491 20.24 -7.59 23.92
C ALA A 491 18.89 -8.00 23.31
N GLN A 492 18.89 -8.30 22.00
CA GLN A 492 17.70 -8.75 21.28
C GLN A 492 17.05 -9.94 21.99
N CYS A 493 15.73 -9.88 22.19
CA CYS A 493 14.92 -10.88 22.89
C CYS A 493 15.26 -11.10 24.37
N GLN A 494 16.23 -10.39 24.96
CA GLN A 494 16.50 -10.46 26.39
C GLN A 494 15.50 -9.58 27.15
N GLY A 495 14.96 -10.11 28.24
CA GLY A 495 14.09 -9.35 29.13
C GLY A 495 14.77 -8.93 30.42
N PHE A 496 14.23 -7.86 31.01
CA PHE A 496 14.71 -7.21 32.23
C PHE A 496 13.54 -6.96 33.17
N SER A 497 13.79 -7.09 34.47
CA SER A 497 12.90 -6.64 35.52
C SER A 497 13.37 -5.27 36.00
N VAL A 498 12.51 -4.27 35.90
CA VAL A 498 12.84 -2.86 36.10
C VAL A 498 11.90 -2.26 37.13
N TRP A 499 12.47 -1.69 38.19
CA TRP A 499 11.73 -0.91 39.17
C TRP A 499 11.62 0.53 38.67
N CYS A 500 10.42 0.96 38.32
CA CYS A 500 10.18 2.28 37.73
C CYS A 500 9.02 3.02 38.42
N GLY A 501 9.18 4.33 38.56
CA GLY A 501 8.20 5.29 39.09
C GLY A 501 8.89 6.52 39.70
N ASP A 502 8.10 7.49 40.16
CA ASP A 502 8.61 8.78 40.66
C ASP A 502 8.62 8.94 42.20
N ALA A 503 7.90 8.07 42.94
CA ALA A 503 7.88 8.09 44.40
C ALA A 503 7.64 6.70 45.03
N LEU A 504 7.92 6.56 46.33
CA LEU A 504 7.83 5.28 47.06
C LEU A 504 6.37 4.79 47.27
N GLY A 505 5.41 5.72 47.35
CA GLY A 505 3.99 5.44 47.66
C GLY A 505 3.06 5.39 46.45
N GLY A 506 3.59 5.63 45.25
CA GLY A 506 2.83 5.72 44.01
C GLY A 506 3.65 6.42 42.93
N THR A 507 3.22 6.31 41.68
CA THR A 507 3.81 6.98 40.53
C THR A 507 2.73 7.71 39.74
N ALA A 508 3.03 8.92 39.26
CA ALA A 508 2.22 9.54 38.20
C ALA A 508 2.35 8.71 36.92
N ALA A 509 1.46 8.97 35.95
CA ALA A 509 1.62 8.38 34.62
C ALA A 509 2.84 9.00 33.92
N PHE A 510 3.59 8.19 33.20
CA PHE A 510 4.79 8.63 32.47
C PHE A 510 4.99 7.80 31.21
N ILE A 511 5.84 8.30 30.31
CA ILE A 511 6.29 7.58 29.12
C ILE A 511 7.67 7.00 29.41
N VAL A 512 7.86 5.74 29.06
CA VAL A 512 9.20 5.16 28.90
C VAL A 512 9.51 5.13 27.41
N ASP A 513 10.70 5.55 27.03
CA ASP A 513 11.11 5.55 25.63
C ASP A 513 12.45 4.87 25.35
N LEU A 514 12.60 4.42 24.11
CA LEU A 514 13.85 3.89 23.57
C LEU A 514 14.01 4.43 22.16
N GLY A 515 15.11 5.12 21.90
CA GLY A 515 15.36 5.74 20.59
C GLY A 515 16.81 5.68 20.12
N SER A 516 17.09 6.40 19.04
CA SER A 516 18.44 6.62 18.48
C SER A 516 19.15 5.36 17.99
N GLY A 517 18.38 4.35 17.58
CA GLY A 517 18.87 3.15 16.89
C GLY A 517 17.83 2.62 15.90
N ALA A 518 18.24 1.71 15.02
CA ALA A 518 17.32 1.04 14.10
C ALA A 518 16.42 0.03 14.84
N PRO A 519 15.15 -0.13 14.44
CA PRO A 519 14.28 -1.16 15.00
C PRO A 519 14.75 -2.55 14.57
N TYR A 520 14.42 -3.58 15.37
CA TYR A 520 14.51 -4.95 14.88
C TYR A 520 13.34 -5.26 13.95
N ILE A 521 13.65 -5.85 12.80
CA ILE A 521 12.67 -6.32 11.81
C ILE A 521 12.93 -7.80 11.55
N ALA A 522 11.91 -8.63 11.70
CA ALA A 522 12.00 -10.08 11.50
C ALA A 522 11.91 -10.47 10.01
N THR A 523 12.83 -9.98 9.17
CA THR A 523 12.94 -10.44 7.76
C THR A 523 13.32 -11.91 7.67
N THR A 524 13.95 -12.44 8.72
CA THR A 524 14.08 -13.87 9.01
C THR A 524 13.65 -14.14 10.45
N PRO A 525 13.30 -15.39 10.82
CA PRO A 525 12.91 -15.72 12.19
C PRO A 525 13.99 -15.31 13.20
N ILE A 526 13.61 -14.51 14.21
CA ILE A 526 14.51 -14.09 15.28
C ILE A 526 14.54 -15.17 16.36
N PRO A 527 15.70 -15.78 16.66
CA PRO A 527 15.80 -16.77 17.73
C PRO A 527 15.65 -16.10 19.10
N ILE A 528 14.81 -16.68 19.96
CA ILE A 528 14.69 -16.28 21.36
C ILE A 528 15.79 -17.03 22.14
N PRO A 529 16.65 -16.34 22.93
CA PRO A 529 17.80 -16.94 23.59
C PRO A 529 17.39 -17.67 24.87
N LEU A 530 16.70 -18.80 24.72
CA LEU A 530 16.35 -19.67 25.85
C LEU A 530 17.53 -20.58 26.22
N THR A 531 17.86 -20.63 27.50
CA THR A 531 18.85 -21.58 28.05
C THR A 531 18.21 -22.55 29.04
N TRP A 532 18.90 -23.67 29.27
CA TRP A 532 18.55 -24.66 30.29
C TRP A 532 19.83 -25.19 30.94
N THR A 533 19.86 -25.16 32.26
CA THR A 533 20.90 -25.64 33.15
C THR A 533 20.22 -26.54 34.17
N GLY A 534 20.68 -27.79 34.26
CA GLY A 534 20.20 -28.70 35.30
C GLY A 534 20.88 -28.39 36.64
N ALA A 535 20.17 -27.74 37.56
CA ALA A 535 20.65 -27.50 38.91
C ALA A 535 20.24 -28.64 39.86
N SER A 536 20.77 -28.63 41.09
CA SER A 536 20.32 -29.52 42.16
C SER A 536 18.91 -29.18 42.68
N THR A 537 18.31 -28.10 42.16
CA THR A 537 17.00 -27.56 42.51
C THR A 537 16.08 -27.50 41.27
N PRO A 538 15.47 -28.63 40.84
CA PRO A 538 14.72 -28.71 39.56
C PRO A 538 13.55 -27.74 39.38
N ALA A 539 13.13 -27.04 40.45
CA ALA A 539 12.08 -26.03 40.41
C ALA A 539 12.52 -24.71 39.75
N VAL A 540 13.83 -24.43 39.69
CA VAL A 540 14.41 -23.20 39.11
C VAL A 540 15.07 -23.42 37.74
N ASP A 541 15.27 -24.67 37.33
CA ASP A 541 15.84 -25.01 36.02
C ASP A 541 14.99 -24.47 34.86
N GLY A 542 15.66 -23.90 33.85
CA GLY A 542 15.08 -23.50 32.57
C GLY A 542 14.28 -22.21 32.58
N TRP A 543 14.23 -21.48 33.69
CA TRP A 543 13.61 -20.16 33.73
C TRP A 543 14.43 -19.15 32.95
N ASN A 544 13.75 -18.36 32.12
CA ASN A 544 14.35 -17.31 31.30
C ASN A 544 13.45 -16.06 31.36
N LEU A 545 14.06 -14.89 31.25
CA LEU A 545 13.32 -13.64 31.04
C LEU A 545 13.57 -13.16 29.62
N VAL A 546 12.51 -13.17 28.80
CA VAL A 546 12.59 -12.91 27.36
C VAL A 546 11.68 -11.75 26.98
N SER A 547 12.06 -11.01 25.94
CA SER A 547 11.33 -9.83 25.47
C SER A 547 10.79 -10.01 24.05
N ASN A 548 9.73 -9.27 23.74
CA ASN A 548 9.35 -9.04 22.35
C ASN A 548 10.36 -8.07 21.72
N PRO A 549 11.14 -8.52 20.72
CA PRO A 549 12.14 -7.66 20.07
C PRO A 549 11.52 -6.75 19.00
N LEU A 550 10.24 -6.92 18.64
CA LEU A 550 9.64 -6.19 17.52
C LEU A 550 8.93 -4.91 18.00
N PRO A 551 8.94 -3.83 17.19
CA PRO A 551 8.18 -2.60 17.42
C PRO A 551 6.66 -2.78 17.14
N SER A 552 6.13 -3.96 17.45
CA SER A 552 4.75 -4.36 17.20
C SER A 552 4.34 -5.46 18.16
N ALA A 553 3.04 -5.59 18.44
CA ALA A 553 2.55 -6.66 19.28
C ALA A 553 2.62 -8.00 18.53
N ILE A 554 3.28 -9.00 19.12
CA ILE A 554 3.37 -10.35 18.53
C ILE A 554 2.22 -11.20 19.06
N ARG A 555 1.56 -11.98 18.18
CA ARG A 555 0.60 -13.00 18.59
C ARG A 555 1.33 -14.24 19.10
N PHE A 556 0.98 -14.68 20.31
CA PHE A 556 1.71 -15.76 20.96
C PHE A 556 1.58 -17.13 20.26
N ASP A 557 0.48 -17.34 19.52
CA ASP A 557 0.25 -18.54 18.71
C ASP A 557 1.09 -18.61 17.43
N GLN A 558 1.73 -17.50 17.03
CA GLN A 558 2.67 -17.45 15.91
C GLN A 558 4.12 -17.74 16.31
N ILE A 559 4.40 -17.92 17.60
CA ILE A 559 5.74 -18.28 18.09
C ILE A 559 5.95 -19.78 17.88
N SER A 560 6.90 -20.14 17.01
CA SER A 560 7.37 -21.52 16.90
C SER A 560 8.13 -21.92 18.15
N ARG A 561 7.79 -23.08 18.72
CA ARG A 561 8.36 -23.58 19.98
C ARG A 561 8.92 -24.97 19.79
N GLY A 562 10.07 -25.23 20.39
CA GLY A 562 10.59 -26.60 20.51
C GLY A 562 9.71 -27.43 21.45
N ALA A 563 9.73 -28.76 21.30
CA ALA A 563 8.98 -29.70 22.14
C ALA A 563 9.29 -29.61 23.65
N ASN A 564 10.38 -28.93 23.97
CA ASN A 564 10.97 -28.78 25.29
C ASN A 564 10.72 -27.37 25.89
N VAL A 565 9.79 -26.59 25.36
CA VAL A 565 9.40 -25.28 25.94
C VAL A 565 7.97 -25.38 26.41
N GLU A 566 7.70 -24.91 27.64
CA GLU A 566 6.33 -24.88 28.18
C GLU A 566 5.40 -24.06 27.27
N ASP A 567 4.12 -24.44 27.22
CA ASP A 567 3.19 -23.85 26.27
C ASP A 567 2.55 -22.53 26.76
N TYR A 568 2.96 -22.02 27.92
CA TYR A 568 2.51 -20.77 28.52
C TYR A 568 3.68 -19.87 28.95
N VAL A 569 3.35 -18.62 29.31
CA VAL A 569 4.31 -17.63 29.85
C VAL A 569 3.79 -17.03 31.14
N HIS A 570 4.73 -16.59 31.97
CA HIS A 570 4.44 -15.86 33.21
C HIS A 570 4.51 -14.35 32.98
N ILE A 571 3.53 -13.63 33.52
CA ILE A 571 3.41 -12.18 33.44
C ILE A 571 3.44 -11.62 34.86
N TYR A 572 4.18 -10.54 35.09
CA TYR A 572 4.13 -9.80 36.35
C TYR A 572 3.03 -8.74 36.31
N ASN A 573 2.12 -8.74 37.29
CA ASN A 573 1.11 -7.68 37.42
C ASN A 573 1.62 -6.59 38.38
N PRO A 574 2.00 -5.40 37.88
CA PRO A 574 2.48 -4.33 38.74
C PRO A 574 1.40 -3.76 39.67
N ALA A 575 0.10 -3.82 39.34
CA ALA A 575 -0.96 -3.29 40.19
C ALA A 575 -1.17 -4.13 41.47
N THR A 576 -0.94 -5.44 41.42
CA THR A 576 -1.11 -6.35 42.57
C THR A 576 0.20 -6.84 43.17
N GLY A 577 1.32 -6.74 42.44
CA GLY A 577 2.64 -7.21 42.88
C GLY A 577 2.83 -8.72 42.77
N ASN A 578 1.92 -9.42 42.09
CA ASN A 578 1.91 -10.88 41.96
C ASN A 578 2.27 -11.33 40.54
N MET A 579 2.90 -12.50 40.44
CA MET A 579 3.08 -13.23 39.18
C MET A 579 1.76 -13.92 38.79
N GLY A 580 1.33 -13.72 37.55
CA GLY A 580 0.22 -14.44 36.93
C GLY A 580 0.72 -15.41 35.85
N VAL A 581 -0.11 -16.39 35.49
CA VAL A 581 0.11 -17.33 34.38
C VAL A 581 -0.84 -16.98 33.23
N SER A 582 -0.34 -16.91 32.01
CA SER A 582 -1.17 -16.77 30.80
C SER A 582 -1.19 -18.09 30.03
N MET A 583 -2.29 -18.86 30.17
CA MET A 583 -2.48 -20.18 29.54
C MET A 583 -3.10 -20.11 28.13
N THR A 584 -2.90 -21.18 27.35
CA THR A 584 -3.13 -21.29 25.90
C THR A 584 -4.29 -22.19 25.45
N SER A 585 -5.12 -22.78 26.33
CA SER A 585 -6.25 -23.59 25.85
C SER A 585 -7.59 -23.22 26.49
N VAL A 586 -8.63 -23.24 25.65
CA VAL A 586 -10.01 -22.95 25.97
C VAL A 586 -10.49 -23.81 27.15
N ARG A 587 -10.58 -23.20 28.32
CA ARG A 587 -11.76 -23.21 29.22
C ARG A 587 -11.45 -22.38 30.46
N THR A 588 -12.02 -21.17 30.45
CA THR A 588 -12.45 -20.42 31.64
C THR A 588 -11.36 -20.06 32.66
N VAL A 589 -10.76 -18.86 32.54
CA VAL A 589 -10.60 -17.83 33.60
C VAL A 589 -9.97 -16.57 32.97
N HIS A 590 -10.41 -15.41 33.45
CA HIS A 590 -10.17 -14.05 32.96
C HIS A 590 -8.68 -13.62 33.02
N CYS A 591 -8.00 -13.57 31.87
CA CYS A 591 -6.91 -12.62 31.57
C CYS A 591 -6.83 -12.47 30.03
N ARG A 592 -7.33 -11.35 29.50
CA ARG A 592 -7.44 -11.07 28.06
C ARG A 592 -6.18 -10.40 27.49
N GLU A 593 -5.06 -11.10 27.37
CA GLU A 593 -3.99 -10.64 26.47
C GLU A 593 -3.44 -11.80 25.63
N ARG A 594 -3.93 -11.91 24.38
CA ARG A 594 -3.49 -12.87 23.37
C ARG A 594 -2.21 -12.41 22.64
N THR A 595 -1.67 -11.25 23.02
CA THR A 595 -0.58 -10.53 22.35
C THR A 595 0.52 -10.16 23.36
N VAL A 596 1.77 -10.10 22.91
CA VAL A 596 2.92 -9.59 23.67
C VAL A 596 3.22 -8.17 23.16
N PRO A 597 2.96 -7.09 23.94
CA PRO A 597 3.23 -5.72 23.49
C PRO A 597 4.70 -5.49 23.10
N PRO A 598 4.99 -4.51 22.21
CA PRO A 598 6.38 -4.08 21.98
C PRO A 598 7.03 -3.65 23.30
N THR A 599 8.35 -3.82 23.38
CA THR A 599 9.20 -3.49 24.55
C THR A 599 8.82 -4.19 25.86
N SER A 600 7.88 -5.14 25.84
CA SER A 600 7.48 -5.92 27.01
C SER A 600 8.21 -7.27 27.10
N SER A 601 8.44 -7.70 28.33
CA SER A 601 9.07 -8.99 28.63
C SER A 601 8.13 -9.94 29.38
N ARG A 602 8.37 -11.24 29.22
CA ARG A 602 7.67 -12.33 29.92
C ARG A 602 8.67 -13.37 30.38
N ALA A 603 8.35 -14.06 31.47
CA ALA A 603 9.16 -15.19 31.90
C ALA A 603 8.69 -16.46 31.19
N ALA A 604 9.63 -17.20 30.60
CA ALA A 604 9.40 -18.44 29.86
C ALA A 604 10.26 -19.56 30.46
N LYS A 605 9.76 -20.79 30.41
CA LYS A 605 10.45 -21.95 30.98
C LYS A 605 10.78 -22.99 29.92
N ALA A 606 12.07 -23.24 29.72
CA ALA A 606 12.59 -24.36 28.96
C ALA A 606 12.65 -25.63 29.86
N SER A 607 12.54 -26.81 29.27
CA SER A 607 12.52 -28.09 29.97
C SER A 607 13.53 -29.06 29.34
N GLY A 608 14.26 -29.81 30.16
CA GLY A 608 15.19 -30.83 29.67
C GLY A 608 14.44 -32.05 29.11
N CYS A 609 14.98 -32.70 28.07
CA CYS A 609 14.46 -33.94 27.51
C CYS A 609 14.07 -34.95 28.61
N ARG A 610 12.77 -35.27 28.73
CA ARG A 610 12.37 -36.51 29.40
C ARG A 610 12.63 -37.66 28.42
N PRO A 611 13.42 -38.69 28.77
CA PRO A 611 13.36 -39.96 28.05
C PRO A 611 11.89 -40.43 28.08
N PRO A 612 11.39 -41.08 27.02
CA PRO A 612 10.03 -41.59 27.02
C PRO A 612 9.88 -42.51 28.21
N ALA A 613 9.05 -42.11 29.18
CA ALA A 613 8.68 -42.99 30.27
C ALA A 613 7.94 -44.15 29.63
N HIS A 614 8.61 -45.30 29.54
CA HIS A 614 7.99 -46.59 29.26
C HIS A 614 6.77 -46.75 30.16
N ARG A 615 5.58 -46.51 29.62
CA ARG A 615 4.37 -47.12 30.16
C ARG A 615 4.36 -48.55 29.66
N ALA A 616 4.70 -49.48 30.57
CA ALA A 616 4.36 -50.88 30.42
C ALA A 616 2.83 -50.99 30.21
N PRO A 617 2.34 -51.83 29.27
CA PRO A 617 0.97 -52.32 29.33
C PRO A 617 0.90 -53.49 30.33
N PRO A 618 -0.27 -54.06 30.70
CA PRO A 618 -1.64 -53.54 30.85
C PRO A 618 -2.26 -53.96 32.22
N GLN A 619 -3.46 -53.43 32.54
CA GLN A 619 -4.70 -54.20 32.74
C GLN A 619 -5.89 -53.30 32.42
#